data_AF-B5VQ05-F1
#
_entry.id   AF-B5VQ05-F1
#
_cell.length_a   1.000
_cell.length_b   1.000
_cell.length_c   1.000
_cell.angle_alpha   90.00
_cell.angle_beta   90.00
_cell.angle_gamma   90.00
#
_symmetry.space_group_name_H-M   'P 1'
#
loop_
_entity.id
_entity.type
_entity.pdbx_description
1 polymer ?
#
loop_
_entity_poly.entity_id
_entity_poly.type
_entity_poly.pdbx_seq_one_letter_code
_entity_poly.pdbx_strand_id
1 'polypeptide(L)'
;MLSQTSIPEVKEDVIGYALHQRRARVGQFQDLGPPDLITLIKSLPSSSSTTTATASANDNGATSNINGQDPTTIVTELHSHDKLKGQIGTFFYCMGIDTSDPTSITIFAKKITDLFLDTPQIWFGKKKHFHVSKISISSWNAFRKYDVNIIVHIPGTVQTYIINSDGEQSQLPSVAEASSGRNSQDLNVNMIWAETFMSGIVRDIMIMKDNRADGESQNLVETLIFNPLTSGELEDVANNFIKLFPLVYEKGVYLDAPTHVLNPSLTNNYLVETLVEIVRLTKSLEACRKMLKKLIEIHPEAVIILIRVYFACDLEIDAVDLINEQLNSPSSFLADDSKTSHIQLIFKSELLSIQSEFLLDVKRDYKLAKEVAMEAVNCAPNEFKTWYLLTRIYIKLNDMSNALLSLNACPMSQVKEKYVLRRIAPITSDENLHLPLPLDA
;
A
#
# COMPACT_ATOMS: atom_id res chain seq x y z
N MET A 1 -14.81 12.75 9.80
CA MET A 1 -15.86 12.87 8.75
C MET A 1 -15.20 13.49 7.54
N LEU A 2 -15.43 12.96 6.33
CA LEU A 2 -14.96 13.63 5.11
C LEU A 2 -15.76 14.92 4.91
N SER A 3 -15.06 16.01 4.63
CA SER A 3 -15.66 17.27 4.18
C SER A 3 -14.99 17.69 2.87
N GLN A 4 -15.69 18.47 2.05
CA GLN A 4 -15.10 19.06 0.85
C GLN A 4 -13.85 19.89 1.18
N THR A 5 -13.82 20.49 2.36
CA THR A 5 -12.76 21.33 2.90
C THR A 5 -11.53 20.56 3.38
N SER A 6 -11.49 19.22 3.26
CA SER A 6 -10.27 18.46 3.51
C SER A 6 -9.63 17.90 2.24
N ILE A 7 -10.24 18.12 1.07
CA ILE A 7 -9.81 17.54 -0.20
C ILE A 7 -8.90 18.55 -0.93
N PRO A 8 -7.58 18.31 -1.01
CA PRO A 8 -6.72 19.09 -1.90
C PRO A 8 -7.04 18.76 -3.35
N GLU A 9 -6.84 19.70 -4.26
CA GLU A 9 -6.99 19.46 -5.70
C GLU A 9 -5.90 20.17 -6.49
N VAL A 10 -5.31 19.46 -7.44
CA VAL A 10 -4.43 20.02 -8.46
C VAL A 10 -5.22 20.06 -9.76
N LYS A 11 -5.40 21.26 -10.32
CA LYS A 11 -6.04 21.46 -11.62
C LYS A 11 -5.12 20.98 -12.75
N GLU A 12 -5.69 20.21 -13.67
CA GLU A 12 -4.99 19.76 -14.87
C GLU A 12 -5.11 20.83 -15.98
N ASP A 13 -4.00 21.09 -16.69
CA ASP A 13 -4.03 21.94 -17.88
C ASP A 13 -4.73 21.24 -19.06
N VAL A 14 -4.58 19.92 -19.12
CA VAL A 14 -5.26 19.04 -20.07
C VAL A 14 -5.88 17.89 -19.28
N ILE A 15 -7.19 17.68 -19.47
CA ILE A 15 -7.93 16.61 -18.78
C ILE A 15 -7.26 15.26 -19.05
N GLY A 16 -7.00 14.49 -18.00
CA GLY A 16 -6.34 13.18 -18.08
C GLY A 16 -4.82 13.24 -18.04
N TYR A 17 -4.23 14.41 -17.76
CA TYR A 17 -2.78 14.58 -17.62
C TYR A 17 -2.19 13.66 -16.54
N ALA A 18 -2.82 13.58 -15.37
CA ALA A 18 -2.30 12.81 -14.25
C ALA A 18 -2.26 11.30 -14.54
N LEU A 19 -3.33 10.76 -15.14
CA LEU A 19 -3.39 9.36 -15.56
C LEU A 19 -2.36 9.04 -16.65
N HIS A 20 -2.18 9.94 -17.62
CA HIS A 20 -1.15 9.79 -18.65
C HIS A 20 0.26 9.77 -18.04
N GLN A 21 0.57 10.68 -17.12
CA GLN A 21 1.85 10.71 -16.41
C GLN A 21 2.06 9.45 -15.56
N ARG A 22 1.01 8.95 -14.89
CA ARG A 22 1.08 7.70 -14.12
C ARG A 22 1.40 6.52 -15.02
N ARG A 23 0.68 6.37 -16.14
CA ARG A 23 0.92 5.31 -17.14
C ARG A 23 2.35 5.36 -17.68
N ALA A 24 2.88 6.55 -17.99
CA ALA A 24 4.23 6.71 -18.52
C ALA A 24 5.33 6.34 -17.50
N ARG A 25 5.04 6.37 -16.19
CA ARG A 25 6.01 6.11 -15.12
C ARG A 25 5.90 4.72 -14.50
N VAL A 26 4.97 3.87 -14.95
CA VAL A 26 4.75 2.55 -14.33
C VAL A 26 6.02 1.71 -14.28
N GLY A 27 6.81 1.70 -15.36
CA GLY A 27 8.08 0.95 -15.43
C GLY A 27 9.19 1.49 -14.50
N GLN A 28 9.01 2.66 -13.89
CA GLN A 28 9.97 3.28 -12.97
C GLN A 28 9.59 3.10 -11.50
N PHE A 29 8.39 2.59 -11.20
CA PHE A 29 7.97 2.36 -9.82
C PHE A 29 8.79 1.25 -9.18
N GLN A 30 9.37 1.57 -8.02
CA GLN A 30 10.13 0.67 -7.16
C GLN A 30 9.50 0.64 -5.77
N ASP A 31 10.02 -0.22 -4.90
CA ASP A 31 9.61 -0.37 -3.50
C ASP A 31 8.11 -0.69 -3.35
N LEU A 32 7.45 -0.08 -2.36
CA LEU A 32 6.02 -0.21 -2.10
C LEU A 32 5.12 0.48 -3.14
N GLY A 33 5.72 1.28 -4.03
CA GLY A 33 5.03 1.96 -5.13
C GLY A 33 4.46 3.35 -4.79
N PRO A 34 3.71 3.96 -5.72
CA PRO A 34 3.13 5.29 -5.55
C PRO A 34 1.89 5.29 -4.63
N PRO A 35 1.50 6.46 -4.09
CA PRO A 35 0.18 6.61 -3.46
C PRO A 35 -0.95 6.43 -4.48
N ASP A 36 -2.15 6.18 -3.96
CA ASP A 36 -3.33 6.03 -4.79
C ASP A 36 -3.68 7.40 -5.41
N LEU A 37 -4.00 7.40 -6.70
CA LEU A 37 -4.29 8.62 -7.44
C LEU A 37 -5.79 8.71 -7.70
N ILE A 38 -6.39 9.85 -7.36
CA ILE A 38 -7.78 10.16 -7.70
C ILE A 38 -7.79 11.29 -8.71
N THR A 39 -8.50 11.11 -9.82
CA THR A 39 -8.77 12.18 -10.80
C THR A 39 -10.28 12.40 -10.93
N LEU A 40 -10.69 13.66 -11.03
CA LEU A 40 -12.07 14.09 -11.17
C LEU A 40 -12.21 14.93 -12.43
N ILE A 41 -13.31 14.73 -13.15
CA ILE A 41 -13.77 15.65 -14.18
C ILE A 41 -15.05 16.27 -13.67
N LYS A 42 -15.02 17.60 -13.49
CA LYS A 42 -16.15 18.37 -12.95
C LYS A 42 -16.60 19.45 -13.92
N SER A 43 -17.91 19.69 -13.95
CA SER A 43 -18.57 20.65 -14.82
C SER A 43 -19.36 21.69 -14.02
N LEU A 44 -19.40 22.91 -14.54
CA LEU A 44 -20.36 23.92 -14.07
C LEU A 44 -21.72 23.62 -14.74
N PRO A 45 -22.85 23.76 -14.03
CA PRO A 45 -24.16 23.67 -14.64
C PRO A 45 -24.25 24.81 -15.67
N SER A 46 -24.47 24.47 -16.93
CA SER A 46 -24.72 25.49 -17.95
C SER A 46 -26.04 26.19 -17.62
N SER A 47 -26.03 27.52 -17.58
CA SER A 47 -27.28 28.29 -17.66
C SER A 47 -27.93 27.94 -19.00
N SER A 48 -29.09 27.30 -18.97
CA SER A 48 -29.84 26.94 -20.16
C SER A 48 -30.23 28.20 -20.95
N SER A 49 -29.42 28.57 -21.94
CA SER A 49 -29.88 29.44 -23.02
C SER A 49 -30.65 28.57 -24.01
N THR A 50 -31.98 28.60 -23.88
CA THR A 50 -32.91 28.06 -24.87
C THR A 50 -32.58 28.68 -26.22
N THR A 51 -31.87 27.94 -27.07
CA THR A 51 -31.66 28.32 -28.47
C THR A 51 -32.31 27.24 -29.30
N THR A 52 -33.49 27.55 -29.79
CA THR A 52 -34.31 26.75 -30.68
C THR A 52 -33.51 26.50 -31.97
N ALA A 53 -32.93 25.31 -32.11
CA ALA A 53 -32.30 24.88 -33.35
C ALA A 53 -33.36 24.21 -34.23
N THR A 54 -33.83 24.94 -35.24
CA THR A 54 -34.61 24.41 -36.37
C THR A 54 -33.81 23.33 -37.09
N ALA A 55 -34.35 22.11 -37.11
CA ALA A 55 -33.81 21.00 -37.87
C ALA A 55 -34.07 21.21 -39.37
N SER A 56 -33.01 21.36 -40.15
CA SER A 56 -33.02 21.13 -41.60
C SER A 56 -32.29 19.82 -41.86
N ALA A 57 -33.04 18.82 -42.27
CA ALA A 57 -32.55 17.54 -42.75
C ALA A 57 -31.67 17.75 -43.99
N ASN A 58 -30.50 17.11 -44.02
CA ASN A 58 -29.92 16.68 -45.28
C ASN A 58 -29.24 15.33 -45.08
N ASP A 59 -29.85 14.38 -45.76
CA ASP A 59 -29.43 13.02 -46.04
C ASP A 59 -28.13 13.03 -46.85
N ASN A 60 -27.20 12.12 -46.53
CA ASN A 60 -26.24 11.56 -47.47
C ASN A 60 -25.50 10.39 -46.80
N GLY A 61 -25.88 9.19 -47.22
CA GLY A 61 -25.22 7.95 -46.85
C GLY A 61 -23.82 7.81 -47.44
N ALA A 62 -22.94 7.16 -46.67
CA ALA A 62 -21.77 6.46 -47.18
C ALA A 62 -21.48 5.27 -46.25
N THR A 63 -21.77 4.08 -46.76
CA THR A 63 -21.33 2.78 -46.26
C THR A 63 -19.81 2.65 -46.36
N SER A 64 -19.14 2.26 -45.28
CA SER A 64 -17.80 1.67 -45.36
C SER A 64 -17.58 0.61 -44.28
N ASN A 65 -16.92 -0.45 -44.72
CA ASN A 65 -16.85 -1.79 -44.15
C ASN A 65 -16.10 -1.86 -42.81
N ILE A 66 -16.62 -2.70 -41.92
CA ILE A 66 -15.93 -3.20 -40.73
C ILE A 66 -15.02 -4.35 -41.18
N ASN A 67 -13.70 -4.16 -41.12
CA ASN A 67 -12.75 -5.25 -40.95
C ASN A 67 -11.35 -4.70 -40.62
N GLY A 68 -10.82 -5.12 -39.45
CA GLY A 68 -9.44 -4.88 -39.02
C GLY A 68 -9.31 -3.76 -37.99
N GLN A 69 -9.53 -4.06 -36.71
CA GLN A 69 -9.16 -3.16 -35.62
C GLN A 69 -7.88 -3.66 -34.94
N ASP A 70 -6.82 -2.86 -35.08
CA ASP A 70 -5.63 -2.92 -34.25
C ASP A 70 -5.96 -2.52 -32.80
N PRO A 71 -5.39 -3.19 -31.79
CA PRO A 71 -5.67 -2.97 -30.36
C PRO A 71 -5.18 -1.60 -29.83
N THR A 72 -4.46 -0.81 -30.62
CA THR A 72 -3.98 0.53 -30.28
C THR A 72 -5.07 1.61 -30.35
N THR A 73 -6.22 1.32 -30.96
CA THR A 73 -7.26 2.34 -31.23
C THR A 73 -8.21 2.58 -30.06
N ILE A 74 -8.26 1.67 -29.07
CA ILE A 74 -9.22 1.72 -27.96
C ILE A 74 -8.89 2.81 -26.93
N VAL A 75 -7.61 3.21 -26.82
CA VAL A 75 -7.17 4.21 -25.82
C VAL A 75 -7.63 5.63 -26.19
N THR A 76 -7.83 5.91 -27.47
CA THR A 76 -8.27 7.23 -27.95
C THR A 76 -9.77 7.48 -27.68
N GLU A 77 -10.56 6.43 -27.44
CA GLU A 77 -12.01 6.55 -27.22
C GLU A 77 -12.42 6.65 -25.73
N LEU A 78 -11.59 6.22 -24.77
CA LEU A 78 -11.88 6.41 -23.33
C LEU A 78 -11.66 7.84 -22.82
N HIS A 79 -10.87 8.61 -23.58
CA HIS A 79 -10.59 10.01 -23.37
C HIS A 79 -10.63 10.68 -24.74
N SER A 80 -11.81 10.80 -25.35
CA SER A 80 -11.96 11.74 -26.45
C SER A 80 -11.35 13.06 -25.97
N HIS A 81 -10.42 13.61 -26.76
CA HIS A 81 -9.95 14.99 -26.61
C HIS A 81 -11.09 15.96 -26.96
N ASP A 82 -12.30 15.69 -26.48
CA ASP A 82 -13.38 16.62 -26.50
C ASP A 82 -12.97 17.74 -25.56
N LYS A 83 -12.64 18.88 -26.15
CA LYS A 83 -12.79 20.17 -25.49
C LYS A 83 -14.27 20.32 -25.14
N LEU A 84 -14.74 19.59 -24.13
CA LEU A 84 -16.05 19.74 -23.53
C LEU A 84 -16.05 21.11 -22.90
N LYS A 85 -16.57 22.11 -23.64
CA LYS A 85 -16.62 23.51 -23.22
C LYS A 85 -17.21 23.57 -21.81
N GLY A 86 -16.42 24.03 -20.83
CA GLY A 86 -16.86 24.25 -19.46
C GLY A 86 -16.54 23.14 -18.44
N GLN A 87 -15.81 22.08 -18.82
CA GLN A 87 -15.31 21.07 -17.89
C GLN A 87 -13.87 21.37 -17.44
N ILE A 88 -13.53 20.96 -16.22
CA ILE A 88 -12.16 21.00 -15.69
C ILE A 88 -11.79 19.63 -15.11
N GLY A 89 -10.52 19.24 -15.33
CA GLY A 89 -9.91 18.08 -14.71
C GLY A 89 -9.14 18.49 -13.46
N THR A 90 -9.27 17.72 -12.39
CA THR A 90 -8.48 17.87 -11.17
C THR A 90 -7.99 16.51 -10.68
N PHE A 91 -6.91 16.48 -9.92
CA PHE A 91 -6.44 15.27 -9.27
C PHE A 91 -5.88 15.54 -7.87
N PHE A 92 -5.80 14.50 -7.06
CA PHE A 92 -5.10 14.49 -5.79
C PHE A 92 -4.68 13.06 -5.43
N TYR A 93 -3.76 12.91 -4.47
CA TYR A 93 -3.37 11.60 -3.96
C TYR A 93 -4.18 11.24 -2.74
N CYS A 94 -4.47 9.96 -2.57
CA CYS A 94 -5.22 9.44 -1.44
C CYS A 94 -4.49 8.26 -0.80
N MET A 95 -4.72 8.07 0.50
CA MET A 95 -4.22 6.92 1.26
C MET A 95 -5.30 6.42 2.22
N GLY A 96 -5.32 5.12 2.50
CA GLY A 96 -6.28 4.52 3.42
C GLY A 96 -7.67 4.23 2.83
N ILE A 97 -7.81 4.03 1.51
CA ILE A 97 -9.08 3.58 0.90
C ILE A 97 -9.20 2.06 1.04
N ASP A 98 -10.41 1.56 1.33
CA ASP A 98 -10.68 0.13 1.24
C ASP A 98 -10.73 -0.34 -0.22
N THR A 99 -9.68 -1.05 -0.63
CA THR A 99 -9.53 -1.61 -1.98
C THR A 99 -9.77 -3.13 -2.02
N SER A 100 -10.34 -3.70 -0.96
CA SER A 100 -10.60 -5.15 -0.87
C SER A 100 -11.69 -5.64 -1.82
N ASP A 101 -12.66 -4.78 -2.15
CA ASP A 101 -13.74 -5.07 -3.09
C ASP A 101 -14.04 -3.84 -3.97
N PRO A 102 -14.29 -4.00 -5.28
CA PRO A 102 -14.64 -2.88 -6.15
C PRO A 102 -15.90 -2.13 -5.68
N THR A 103 -16.83 -2.80 -5.00
CA THR A 103 -18.02 -2.18 -4.41
C THR A 103 -17.65 -1.15 -3.34
N SER A 104 -16.71 -1.45 -2.43
CA SER A 104 -16.21 -0.49 -1.44
C SER A 104 -15.67 0.77 -2.12
N ILE A 105 -14.92 0.59 -3.21
CA ILE A 105 -14.34 1.69 -4.00
C ILE A 105 -15.44 2.53 -4.68
N THR A 106 -16.50 1.91 -5.21
CA THR A 106 -17.65 2.65 -5.76
C THR A 106 -18.43 3.42 -4.69
N ILE A 107 -18.55 2.87 -3.47
CA ILE A 107 -19.16 3.56 -2.32
C ILE A 107 -18.30 4.78 -1.96
N PHE A 108 -16.98 4.63 -1.89
CA PHE A 108 -16.06 5.75 -1.66
C PHE A 108 -16.20 6.83 -2.76
N ALA A 109 -16.20 6.43 -4.04
CA ALA A 109 -16.40 7.36 -5.16
C ALA A 109 -17.75 8.09 -5.08
N LYS A 110 -18.82 7.39 -4.65
CA LYS A 110 -20.14 7.98 -4.41
C LYS A 110 -20.11 8.99 -3.27
N LYS A 111 -19.47 8.68 -2.14
CA LYS A 111 -19.28 9.61 -1.02
C LYS A 111 -18.58 10.90 -1.48
N ILE A 112 -17.51 10.77 -2.27
CA ILE A 112 -16.81 11.94 -2.84
C ILE A 112 -17.75 12.74 -3.74
N THR A 113 -18.46 12.08 -4.64
CA THR A 113 -19.42 12.75 -5.55
C THR A 113 -20.49 13.52 -4.77
N ASP A 114 -21.06 12.92 -3.74
CA ASP A 114 -22.13 13.51 -2.94
C ASP A 114 -21.67 14.78 -2.23
N LEU A 115 -20.43 14.82 -1.74
CA LEU A 115 -19.85 16.03 -1.14
C LEU A 115 -19.82 17.23 -2.10
N PHE A 116 -19.58 16.98 -3.40
CA PHE A 116 -19.58 18.03 -4.42
C PHE A 116 -20.99 18.42 -4.88
N LEU A 117 -21.97 17.51 -4.77
CA LEU A 117 -23.37 17.80 -5.09
C LEU A 117 -24.08 18.58 -3.98
N ASP A 118 -23.83 18.23 -2.71
CA ASP A 118 -24.54 18.80 -1.56
C ASP A 118 -24.14 20.25 -1.28
N THR A 119 -22.85 20.57 -1.45
CA THR A 119 -22.31 21.89 -1.11
C THR A 119 -21.52 22.53 -2.26
N PRO A 120 -21.76 23.81 -2.57
CA PRO A 120 -20.96 24.52 -3.57
C PRO A 120 -19.50 24.61 -3.12
N GLN A 121 -18.60 24.25 -4.02
CA GLN A 121 -17.18 24.32 -3.75
C GLN A 121 -16.69 25.76 -3.67
N ILE A 122 -15.93 26.09 -2.63
CA ILE A 122 -15.07 27.28 -2.63
C ILE A 122 -13.90 26.97 -3.56
N TRP A 123 -13.79 27.71 -4.66
CA TRP A 123 -12.76 27.50 -5.67
C TRP A 123 -12.03 28.82 -5.92
N PHE A 124 -10.83 28.95 -5.33
CA PHE A 124 -10.03 30.19 -5.33
C PHE A 124 -10.85 31.42 -4.90
N GLY A 125 -11.55 31.28 -3.75
CA GLY A 125 -12.36 32.34 -3.15
C GLY A 125 -13.74 32.56 -3.78
N LYS A 126 -14.13 31.78 -4.82
CA LYS A 126 -15.45 31.87 -5.46
C LYS A 126 -16.25 30.60 -5.23
N LYS A 127 -17.49 30.72 -4.76
CA LYS A 127 -18.42 29.59 -4.63
C LYS A 127 -18.90 29.15 -6.02
N LYS A 128 -18.63 27.89 -6.37
CA LYS A 128 -19.00 27.27 -7.65
C LYS A 128 -19.73 25.95 -7.39
N HIS A 129 -20.87 25.76 -8.06
CA HIS A 129 -21.59 24.49 -8.00
C HIS A 129 -20.97 23.56 -9.04
N PHE A 130 -20.15 22.62 -8.60
CA PHE A 130 -19.51 21.64 -9.49
C PHE A 130 -20.26 20.32 -9.46
N HIS A 131 -20.42 19.71 -10.62
CA HIS A 131 -20.98 18.37 -10.76
C HIS A 131 -19.89 17.45 -11.28
N VAL A 132 -19.59 16.38 -10.54
CA VAL A 132 -18.60 15.39 -10.95
C VAL A 132 -19.23 14.49 -12.02
N SER A 133 -18.64 14.49 -13.21
CA SER A 133 -19.11 13.68 -14.34
C SER A 133 -18.39 12.33 -14.41
N LYS A 134 -17.10 12.31 -14.02
CA LYS A 134 -16.24 11.13 -14.04
C LYS A 134 -15.25 11.20 -12.88
N ILE A 135 -15.07 10.09 -12.18
CA ILE A 135 -14.05 9.90 -11.16
C ILE A 135 -13.23 8.65 -11.50
N SER A 136 -11.92 8.74 -11.40
CA SER A 136 -11.01 7.61 -11.59
C SER A 136 -10.12 7.43 -10.37
N ILE A 137 -9.94 6.19 -9.95
CA ILE A 137 -9.12 5.80 -8.80
C ILE A 137 -8.09 4.77 -9.29
N SER A 138 -6.81 5.05 -9.09
CA SER A 138 -5.69 4.20 -9.49
C SER A 138 -4.91 3.75 -8.26
N SER A 139 -4.86 2.44 -8.00
CA SER A 139 -4.14 1.84 -6.88
C SER A 139 -3.12 0.81 -7.36
N TRP A 140 -1.97 0.74 -6.68
CA TRP A 140 -0.81 -0.05 -7.11
C TRP A 140 -0.71 -1.39 -6.39
N ASN A 141 -0.41 -2.46 -7.14
CA ASN A 141 -0.02 -3.75 -6.59
C ASN A 141 1.49 -3.97 -6.74
N ALA A 142 2.22 -3.90 -5.63
CA ALA A 142 3.68 -4.09 -5.59
C ALA A 142 4.11 -5.57 -5.65
N PHE A 143 3.24 -6.53 -5.32
CA PHE A 143 3.58 -7.97 -5.40
C PHE A 143 3.82 -8.43 -6.84
N ARG A 144 3.08 -7.87 -7.79
CA ARG A 144 3.10 -8.25 -9.22
C ARG A 144 3.36 -7.09 -10.17
N LYS A 145 3.57 -5.87 -9.65
CA LYS A 145 3.93 -4.65 -10.39
C LYS A 145 2.95 -4.28 -11.50
N TYR A 146 1.69 -4.14 -11.13
CA TYR A 146 0.65 -3.60 -12.01
C TYR A 146 -0.26 -2.60 -11.27
N ASP A 147 -0.88 -1.70 -12.03
CA ASP A 147 -1.73 -0.62 -11.53
C ASP A 147 -3.19 -0.92 -11.86
N VAL A 148 -4.02 -1.06 -10.82
CA VAL A 148 -5.47 -1.29 -10.95
C VAL A 148 -6.17 0.05 -11.02
N ASN A 149 -6.93 0.26 -12.09
CA ASN A 149 -7.61 1.51 -12.37
C ASN A 149 -9.11 1.28 -12.46
N ILE A 150 -9.88 2.07 -11.72
CA ILE A 150 -11.33 2.03 -11.68
C ILE A 150 -11.86 3.40 -12.09
N ILE A 151 -12.71 3.43 -13.10
CA ILE A 151 -13.38 4.64 -13.57
C ILE A 151 -14.87 4.50 -13.32
N VAL A 152 -15.45 5.45 -12.59
CA VAL A 152 -16.88 5.57 -12.39
C VAL A 152 -17.37 6.78 -13.19
N HIS A 153 -18.15 6.52 -14.24
CA HIS A 153 -18.92 7.55 -14.93
C HIS A 153 -20.24 7.75 -14.21
N ILE A 154 -20.66 9.00 -14.04
CA ILE A 154 -21.87 9.33 -13.29
C ILE A 154 -22.95 9.76 -14.30
N PRO A 155 -24.12 9.07 -14.38
CA PRO A 155 -24.61 8.03 -13.46
C PRO A 155 -24.51 6.61 -14.06
N GLY A 156 -23.47 5.85 -13.76
CA GLY A 156 -23.59 4.40 -13.63
C GLY A 156 -22.62 3.49 -14.36
N THR A 157 -21.73 3.96 -15.24
CA THR A 157 -20.78 3.04 -15.91
C THR A 157 -19.50 2.91 -15.10
N VAL A 158 -19.25 1.72 -14.55
CA VAL A 158 -18.00 1.36 -13.88
C VAL A 158 -17.11 0.58 -14.86
N GLN A 159 -15.89 1.05 -15.07
CA GLN A 159 -14.88 0.40 -15.89
C GLN A 159 -13.66 0.08 -15.05
N THR A 160 -13.18 -1.15 -15.13
CA THR A 160 -11.98 -1.62 -14.43
C THR A 160 -10.95 -2.14 -15.41
N TYR A 161 -9.73 -1.64 -15.33
CA TYR A 161 -8.63 -2.10 -16.16
C TYR A 161 -7.33 -2.09 -15.39
N ILE A 162 -6.33 -2.79 -15.91
CA ILE A 162 -4.99 -2.90 -15.35
C ILE A 162 -3.98 -2.32 -16.34
N ILE A 163 -2.98 -1.62 -15.82
CA ILE A 163 -1.78 -1.24 -16.54
C ILE A 163 -0.60 -2.05 -16.00
N ASN A 164 0.07 -2.82 -16.85
CA ASN A 164 1.25 -3.59 -16.46
C ASN A 164 2.54 -2.73 -16.48
N SER A 165 3.67 -3.32 -16.10
CA SER A 165 4.98 -2.66 -16.09
C SER A 165 5.42 -2.11 -17.46
N ASP A 166 4.93 -2.71 -18.56
CA ASP A 166 5.20 -2.27 -19.94
C ASP A 166 4.30 -1.11 -20.38
N GLY A 167 3.31 -0.72 -19.57
CA GLY A 167 2.33 0.30 -19.90
C GLY A 167 1.22 -0.19 -20.83
N GLU A 168 1.12 -1.51 -21.06
CA GLU A 168 0.02 -2.12 -21.79
C GLU A 168 -1.23 -2.19 -20.92
N GLN A 169 -2.38 -1.93 -21.55
CA GLN A 169 -3.67 -1.91 -20.89
C GLN A 169 -4.38 -3.24 -21.11
N SER A 170 -4.80 -3.87 -20.02
CA SER A 170 -5.61 -5.09 -20.03
C SER A 170 -6.95 -4.85 -19.33
N GLN A 171 -8.03 -5.35 -19.89
CA GLN A 171 -9.35 -5.22 -19.28
C GLN A 171 -9.47 -6.20 -18.10
N LEU A 172 -9.95 -5.71 -16.95
CA LEU A 172 -10.21 -6.55 -15.78
C LEU A 172 -11.68 -7.01 -15.82
N PRO A 173 -11.97 -8.31 -16.03
CA PRO A 173 -13.34 -8.79 -16.05
C PRO A 173 -14.01 -8.66 -14.68
N SER A 174 -15.32 -8.46 -14.67
CA SER A 174 -16.09 -8.47 -13.43
C SER A 174 -16.22 -9.89 -12.88
N VAL A 175 -16.40 -10.03 -11.56
CA VAL A 175 -16.61 -11.33 -10.90
C VAL A 175 -17.83 -12.10 -11.45
N ALA A 176 -18.83 -11.40 -12.00
CA ALA A 176 -20.01 -11.97 -12.62
C ALA A 176 -19.77 -12.49 -14.05
N GLU A 177 -18.82 -11.90 -14.78
CA GLU A 177 -18.43 -12.35 -16.12
C GLU A 177 -17.44 -13.52 -16.05
N ALA A 178 -16.55 -13.51 -15.05
CA ALA A 178 -15.61 -14.61 -14.80
C ALA A 178 -16.35 -15.94 -14.50
N SER A 179 -17.42 -15.88 -13.70
CA SER A 179 -18.22 -17.04 -13.28
C SER A 179 -19.10 -17.66 -14.38
N SER A 180 -19.18 -17.04 -15.56
CA SER A 180 -19.84 -17.61 -16.75
C SER A 180 -18.95 -18.56 -17.56
N GLY A 181 -17.64 -18.56 -17.29
CA GLY A 181 -16.68 -19.51 -17.83
C GLY A 181 -16.28 -20.54 -16.78
N ARG A 182 -16.66 -21.81 -16.96
CA ARG A 182 -16.13 -22.93 -16.15
C ARG A 182 -14.61 -23.05 -16.34
N ASN A 183 -13.78 -22.28 -15.63
CA ASN A 183 -12.33 -22.48 -15.55
C ASN A 183 -11.75 -21.69 -14.37
N SER A 184 -10.53 -22.04 -13.95
CA SER A 184 -9.73 -21.53 -12.81
C SER A 184 -9.42 -20.01 -12.78
N GLN A 185 -10.12 -19.19 -13.55
CA GLN A 185 -9.88 -17.74 -13.68
C GLN A 185 -10.56 -16.90 -12.60
N ASP A 186 -11.64 -17.37 -11.97
CA ASP A 186 -12.37 -16.65 -10.91
C ASP A 186 -11.48 -16.33 -9.70
N LEU A 187 -10.62 -17.28 -9.32
CA LEU A 187 -9.69 -17.13 -8.20
C LEU A 187 -8.64 -16.04 -8.46
N ASN A 188 -8.32 -15.76 -9.73
CA ASN A 188 -7.31 -14.77 -10.10
C ASN A 188 -7.84 -13.34 -9.93
N VAL A 189 -9.13 -13.08 -10.18
CA VAL A 189 -9.72 -11.74 -10.02
C VAL A 189 -9.82 -11.36 -8.54
N ASN A 190 -10.32 -12.26 -7.69
CA ASN A 190 -10.35 -12.01 -6.25
C ASN A 190 -8.95 -11.84 -5.67
N MET A 191 -7.96 -12.57 -6.20
CA MET A 191 -6.56 -12.41 -5.81
C MET A 191 -5.98 -11.05 -6.24
N ILE A 192 -6.43 -10.48 -7.37
CA ILE A 192 -6.03 -9.13 -7.79
C ILE A 192 -6.47 -8.09 -6.75
N TRP A 193 -7.74 -8.15 -6.33
CA TRP A 193 -8.27 -7.25 -5.29
C TRP A 193 -7.61 -7.47 -3.94
N ALA A 194 -7.44 -8.73 -3.53
CA ALA A 194 -6.75 -9.07 -2.28
C ALA A 194 -5.30 -8.55 -2.25
N GLU A 195 -4.53 -8.75 -3.31
CA GLU A 195 -3.15 -8.25 -3.35
C GLU A 195 -3.07 -6.73 -3.43
N THR A 196 -3.98 -6.09 -4.18
CA THR A 196 -4.04 -4.63 -4.28
C THR A 196 -4.39 -4.01 -2.92
N PHE A 197 -5.34 -4.63 -2.20
CA PHE A 197 -5.69 -4.29 -0.82
C PHE A 197 -4.51 -4.44 0.13
N MET A 198 -3.87 -5.61 0.18
CA MET A 198 -2.73 -5.85 1.06
C MET A 198 -1.58 -4.88 0.74
N SER A 199 -1.32 -4.61 -0.54
CA SER A 199 -0.33 -3.64 -1.02
C SER A 199 -0.66 -2.21 -0.57
N GLY A 200 -1.93 -1.80 -0.65
CA GLY A 200 -2.41 -0.51 -0.16
C GLY A 200 -2.24 -0.35 1.34
N ILE A 201 -2.69 -1.32 2.14
CA ILE A 201 -2.57 -1.27 3.61
C ILE A 201 -1.10 -1.28 4.06
N VAL A 202 -0.22 -2.03 3.37
CA VAL A 202 1.23 -1.96 3.62
C VAL A 202 1.74 -0.55 3.36
N ARG A 203 1.38 0.10 2.25
CA ARG A 203 1.74 1.51 2.00
C ARG A 203 1.23 2.42 3.12
N ASP A 204 -0.02 2.23 3.56
CA ASP A 204 -0.69 3.09 4.54
C ASP A 204 -0.06 3.03 5.93
N ILE A 205 0.35 1.84 6.39
CA ILE A 205 0.98 1.69 7.70
C ILE A 205 2.48 1.99 7.64
N MET A 206 3.19 1.52 6.60
CA MET A 206 4.65 1.66 6.53
C MET A 206 5.09 3.09 6.28
N ILE A 207 4.31 3.92 5.58
CA ILE A 207 4.63 5.36 5.45
C ILE A 207 4.71 6.04 6.82
N MET A 208 3.84 5.67 7.76
CA MET A 208 3.83 6.22 9.12
C MET A 208 4.95 5.62 9.96
N LYS A 209 5.16 4.30 9.86
CA LYS A 209 6.16 3.57 10.65
C LYS A 209 7.60 3.96 10.29
N ASP A 210 7.93 4.04 8.99
CA ASP A 210 9.27 4.39 8.52
C ASP A 210 9.64 5.85 8.81
N ASN A 211 8.65 6.74 8.83
CA ASN A 211 8.86 8.18 9.07
C ASN A 211 8.62 8.57 10.54
N ARG A 212 8.54 7.60 11.45
CA ARG A 212 8.29 7.83 12.89
C ARG A 212 9.35 8.71 13.56
N ALA A 213 10.60 8.62 13.13
CA ALA A 213 11.72 9.40 13.65
C ALA A 213 11.61 10.90 13.29
N ASP A 214 11.01 11.21 12.15
CA ASP A 214 10.78 12.57 11.65
C ASP A 214 9.36 13.08 11.96
N GLY A 215 8.68 12.46 12.94
CA GLY A 215 7.35 12.86 13.37
C GLY A 215 6.28 12.69 12.30
N GLU A 216 6.39 11.66 11.45
CA GLU A 216 5.42 11.35 10.38
C GLU A 216 5.31 12.50 9.35
N SER A 217 6.41 13.23 9.13
CA SER A 217 6.47 14.35 8.19
C SER A 217 6.07 13.95 6.76
N GLN A 218 5.10 14.67 6.21
CA GLN A 218 4.54 14.43 4.88
C GLN A 218 4.88 15.59 3.93
N ASN A 219 5.74 15.33 2.93
CA ASN A 219 6.22 16.37 2.01
C ASN A 219 5.26 16.63 0.82
N LEU A 220 4.30 15.73 0.59
CA LEU A 220 3.38 15.80 -0.54
C LEU A 220 2.04 16.40 -0.09
N VAL A 221 1.90 17.71 -0.27
CA VAL A 221 0.78 18.53 0.24
C VAL A 221 -0.57 18.19 -0.39
N GLU A 222 -0.57 17.71 -1.63
CA GLU A 222 -1.78 17.31 -2.35
C GLU A 222 -2.26 15.88 -2.00
N THR A 223 -1.91 15.36 -0.82
CA THR A 223 -2.30 14.02 -0.34
C THR A 223 -3.36 14.12 0.74
N LEU A 224 -4.46 13.39 0.56
CA LEU A 224 -5.47 13.15 1.58
C LEU A 224 -5.23 11.79 2.24
N ILE A 225 -5.03 11.76 3.55
CA ILE A 225 -4.73 10.53 4.30
C ILE A 225 -5.92 10.19 5.21
N PHE A 226 -6.47 8.98 5.03
CA PHE A 226 -7.45 8.39 5.93
C PHE A 226 -6.78 7.48 6.95
N ASN A 227 -7.46 7.25 8.08
CA ASN A 227 -7.06 6.16 8.97
C ASN A 227 -7.52 4.83 8.35
N PRO A 228 -6.60 3.98 7.85
CA PRO A 228 -6.94 2.76 7.13
C PRO A 228 -7.78 1.79 7.97
N LEU A 229 -7.62 1.78 9.30
CA LEU A 229 -8.34 0.88 10.19
C LEU A 229 -9.83 1.24 10.34
N THR A 230 -10.23 2.44 9.95
CA THR A 230 -11.62 2.92 10.02
C THR A 230 -12.31 2.99 8.66
N SER A 231 -11.59 2.67 7.59
CA SER A 231 -12.07 2.85 6.22
C SER A 231 -12.94 1.72 5.70
N GLY A 232 -13.04 0.60 6.42
CA GLY A 232 -13.84 -0.54 5.98
C GLY A 232 -15.33 -0.22 5.92
N GLU A 233 -15.92 -0.29 4.73
CA GLU A 233 -17.38 -0.16 4.56
C GLU A 233 -18.13 -1.47 4.82
N LEU A 234 -17.58 -2.58 4.34
CA LEU A 234 -18.23 -3.89 4.33
C LEU A 234 -17.62 -4.86 5.34
N GLU A 235 -16.30 -4.82 5.49
CA GLU A 235 -15.54 -5.64 6.42
C GLU A 235 -14.63 -4.79 7.30
N ASP A 236 -14.32 -5.30 8.50
CA ASP A 236 -13.28 -4.75 9.34
C ASP A 236 -11.90 -4.96 8.68
N VAL A 237 -11.22 -3.86 8.38
CA VAL A 237 -9.96 -3.84 7.60
C VAL A 237 -8.87 -4.68 8.27
N ALA A 238 -8.75 -4.61 9.60
CA ALA A 238 -7.73 -5.35 10.33
C ALA A 238 -7.98 -6.87 10.28
N ASN A 239 -9.21 -7.30 10.52
CA ASN A 239 -9.59 -8.70 10.39
C ASN A 239 -9.46 -9.18 8.94
N ASN A 240 -9.80 -8.35 7.95
CA ASN A 240 -9.64 -8.69 6.54
C ASN A 240 -8.15 -8.88 6.19
N PHE A 241 -7.27 -7.99 6.66
CA PHE A 241 -5.82 -8.13 6.52
C PHE A 241 -5.31 -9.45 7.12
N ILE A 242 -5.76 -9.81 8.33
CA ILE A 242 -5.39 -11.09 8.98
C ILE A 242 -5.88 -12.28 8.17
N LYS A 243 -7.12 -12.26 7.65
CA LYS A 243 -7.68 -13.34 6.83
C LYS A 243 -6.91 -13.55 5.53
N LEU A 244 -6.52 -12.46 4.86
CA LEU A 244 -5.87 -12.48 3.55
C LEU A 244 -4.34 -12.70 3.63
N PHE A 245 -3.73 -12.48 4.79
CA PHE A 245 -2.28 -12.60 4.98
C PHE A 245 -1.67 -13.92 4.45
N PRO A 246 -2.22 -15.12 4.74
CA PRO A 246 -1.65 -16.38 4.23
C PRO A 246 -1.60 -16.47 2.69
N LEU A 247 -2.49 -15.78 1.98
CA LEU A 247 -2.56 -15.82 0.51
C LEU A 247 -1.42 -15.04 -0.16
N VAL A 248 -0.81 -14.10 0.58
CA VAL A 248 0.23 -13.21 0.08
C VAL A 248 1.56 -13.33 0.84
N TYR A 249 1.60 -14.14 1.91
CA TYR A 249 2.76 -14.33 2.78
C TYR A 249 4.05 -14.64 2.01
N GLU A 250 4.05 -15.64 1.13
CA GLU A 250 5.24 -16.04 0.35
C GLU A 250 5.76 -14.92 -0.56
N LYS A 251 4.88 -14.02 -1.00
CA LYS A 251 5.21 -12.87 -1.86
C LYS A 251 5.62 -11.64 -1.05
N GLY A 252 5.55 -11.69 0.29
CA GLY A 252 5.87 -10.57 1.17
C GLY A 252 7.29 -10.04 0.99
N VAL A 253 8.24 -10.93 0.67
CA VAL A 253 9.64 -10.56 0.41
C VAL A 253 9.81 -9.66 -0.82
N TYR A 254 8.89 -9.73 -1.80
CA TYR A 254 8.93 -8.86 -2.98
C TYR A 254 8.63 -7.39 -2.67
N LEU A 255 8.02 -7.12 -1.52
CA LEU A 255 7.80 -5.75 -1.04
C LEU A 255 9.08 -5.14 -0.47
N ASP A 256 10.16 -5.92 -0.32
CA ASP A 256 11.37 -5.55 0.41
C ASP A 256 11.09 -5.32 1.92
N ALA A 257 12.05 -4.76 2.63
CA ALA A 257 12.04 -4.55 4.08
C ALA A 257 12.39 -3.09 4.44
N PRO A 258 12.31 -2.68 5.72
CA PRO A 258 12.86 -1.39 6.16
C PRO A 258 14.35 -1.20 5.82
N THR A 259 14.84 0.04 5.79
CA THR A 259 16.22 0.37 5.39
C THR A 259 17.31 -0.24 6.27
N HIS A 260 16.99 -0.48 7.54
CA HIS A 260 17.88 -1.09 8.52
C HIS A 260 17.91 -2.62 8.46
N VAL A 261 17.11 -3.22 7.56
CA VAL A 261 17.13 -4.65 7.25
C VAL A 261 17.87 -4.83 5.93
N LEU A 262 19.06 -5.39 6.00
CA LEU A 262 19.94 -5.56 4.84
C LEU A 262 19.57 -6.80 4.03
N ASN A 263 19.14 -7.86 4.70
CA ASN A 263 18.77 -9.13 4.07
C ASN A 263 17.29 -9.44 4.33
N PRO A 264 16.37 -9.05 3.42
CA PRO A 264 14.95 -9.39 3.55
C PRO A 264 14.72 -10.90 3.61
N SER A 265 13.77 -11.33 4.42
CA SER A 265 13.38 -12.74 4.57
C SER A 265 11.86 -12.88 4.53
N LEU A 266 11.33 -14.11 4.62
CA LEU A 266 9.89 -14.32 4.75
C LEU A 266 9.31 -13.75 6.06
N THR A 267 10.14 -13.66 7.10
CA THR A 267 9.78 -13.20 8.45
C THR A 267 10.18 -11.74 8.71
N ASN A 268 11.04 -11.16 7.86
CA ASN A 268 11.53 -9.80 7.98
C ASN A 268 11.36 -9.03 6.64
N ASN A 269 10.18 -8.44 6.47
CA ASN A 269 9.77 -7.65 5.30
C ASN A 269 8.61 -6.72 5.69
N TYR A 270 8.26 -5.78 4.82
CA TYR A 270 7.19 -4.80 5.11
C TYR A 270 5.81 -5.44 5.35
N LEU A 271 5.50 -6.59 4.73
CA LEU A 271 4.23 -7.28 4.95
C LEU A 271 4.11 -7.77 6.39
N VAL A 272 5.16 -8.38 6.92
CA VAL A 272 5.21 -8.86 8.31
C VAL A 272 5.23 -7.67 9.29
N GLU A 273 6.01 -6.63 9.01
CA GLU A 273 6.01 -5.41 9.82
C GLU A 273 4.63 -4.77 9.92
N THR A 274 3.88 -4.79 8.82
CA THR A 274 2.49 -4.31 8.75
C THR A 274 1.56 -5.19 9.58
N LEU A 275 1.65 -6.52 9.45
CA LEU A 275 0.83 -7.44 10.23
C LEU A 275 1.02 -7.21 11.74
N VAL A 276 2.27 -7.21 12.21
CA VAL A 276 2.58 -7.04 13.63
C VAL A 276 2.09 -5.68 14.12
N GLU A 277 2.23 -4.63 13.32
CA GLU A 277 1.75 -3.27 13.68
C GLU A 277 0.23 -3.19 13.78
N ILE A 278 -0.50 -3.78 12.82
CA ILE A 278 -1.97 -3.85 12.86
C ILE A 278 -2.45 -4.60 14.10
N VAL A 279 -1.85 -5.75 14.40
CA VAL A 279 -2.23 -6.55 15.57
C VAL A 279 -1.87 -5.82 16.87
N ARG A 280 -0.75 -5.09 16.91
CA ARG A 280 -0.37 -4.24 18.05
C ARG A 280 -1.40 -3.15 18.32
N LEU A 281 -1.88 -2.48 17.26
CA LEU A 281 -2.84 -1.37 17.36
C LEU A 281 -4.26 -1.83 17.67
N THR A 282 -4.70 -2.95 17.09
CA THR A 282 -6.08 -3.46 17.23
C THR A 282 -6.25 -4.48 18.35
N LYS A 283 -5.14 -5.03 18.86
CA LYS A 283 -5.11 -6.12 19.86
C LYS A 283 -5.94 -7.35 19.44
N SER A 284 -6.03 -7.59 18.12
CA SER A 284 -6.74 -8.72 17.48
C SER A 284 -5.96 -10.05 17.57
N LEU A 285 -5.49 -10.39 18.78
CA LEU A 285 -4.60 -11.52 19.04
C LEU A 285 -5.19 -12.86 18.60
N GLU A 286 -6.43 -13.17 18.99
CA GLU A 286 -7.00 -14.51 18.77
C GLU A 286 -7.18 -14.84 17.29
N ALA A 287 -7.60 -13.85 16.49
CA ALA A 287 -7.72 -13.99 15.04
C ALA A 287 -6.35 -14.25 14.40
N CYS A 288 -5.34 -13.45 14.77
CA CYS A 288 -3.97 -13.59 14.26
C CYS A 288 -3.34 -14.91 14.70
N ARG A 289 -3.47 -15.29 15.98
CA ARG A 289 -2.97 -16.55 16.55
C ARG A 289 -3.56 -17.75 15.83
N LYS A 290 -4.89 -17.75 15.58
CA LYS A 290 -5.56 -18.84 14.85
C LYS A 290 -5.07 -18.94 13.42
N MET A 291 -4.89 -17.82 12.74
CA MET A 291 -4.37 -17.79 11.38
C MET A 291 -2.91 -18.28 11.31
N LEU A 292 -2.03 -17.75 12.16
CA LEU A 292 -0.61 -18.12 12.18
C LEU A 292 -0.40 -19.58 12.57
N LYS A 293 -1.18 -20.13 13.51
CA LYS A 293 -1.09 -21.56 13.84
C LYS A 293 -1.38 -22.46 12.64
N LYS A 294 -2.37 -22.09 11.81
CA LYS A 294 -2.63 -22.80 10.55
C LYS A 294 -1.51 -22.61 9.54
N LEU A 295 -0.93 -21.41 9.48
CA LEU A 295 0.19 -21.13 8.59
C LEU A 295 1.43 -21.95 8.97
N ILE A 296 1.71 -22.12 10.26
CA ILE A 296 2.85 -22.89 10.79
C ILE A 296 2.84 -24.37 10.36
N GLU A 297 1.65 -24.94 10.13
CA GLU A 297 1.53 -26.32 9.62
C GLU A 297 2.13 -26.48 8.21
N ILE A 298 2.17 -25.39 7.43
CA ILE A 298 2.69 -25.36 6.05
C ILE A 298 4.08 -24.71 6.02
N HIS A 299 4.24 -23.60 6.75
CA HIS A 299 5.41 -22.71 6.81
C HIS A 299 5.89 -22.59 8.25
N PRO A 300 6.71 -23.54 8.74
CA PRO A 300 7.09 -23.60 10.16
C PRO A 300 7.85 -22.36 10.65
N GLU A 301 8.58 -21.66 9.77
CA GLU A 301 9.32 -20.45 10.09
C GLU A 301 8.42 -19.27 10.50
N ALA A 302 7.12 -19.31 10.14
CA ALA A 302 6.14 -18.31 10.55
C ALA A 302 5.92 -18.25 12.08
N VAL A 303 6.46 -19.21 12.83
CA VAL A 303 6.53 -19.16 14.30
C VAL A 303 7.26 -17.91 14.81
N ILE A 304 8.23 -17.38 14.05
CA ILE A 304 8.92 -16.12 14.37
C ILE A 304 7.92 -14.96 14.41
N ILE A 305 6.98 -14.93 13.46
CA ILE A 305 5.92 -13.91 13.38
C ILE A 305 5.00 -14.04 14.60
N LEU A 306 4.66 -15.27 15.00
CA LEU A 306 3.84 -15.52 16.17
C LEU A 306 4.50 -15.00 17.47
N ILE A 307 5.81 -15.22 17.63
CA ILE A 307 6.58 -14.69 18.76
C ILE A 307 6.53 -13.15 18.78
N ARG A 308 6.73 -12.50 17.64
CA ARG A 308 6.65 -11.03 17.51
C ARG A 308 5.26 -10.51 17.86
N VAL A 309 4.21 -11.20 17.42
CA VAL A 309 2.82 -10.88 17.77
C VAL A 309 2.56 -11.04 19.27
N TYR A 310 3.10 -12.09 19.91
CA TYR A 310 2.96 -12.26 21.36
C TYR A 310 3.60 -11.12 22.13
N PHE A 311 4.81 -10.68 21.76
CA PHE A 311 5.41 -9.48 22.35
C PHE A 311 4.57 -8.22 22.10
N ALA A 312 4.03 -8.03 20.89
CA ALA A 312 3.16 -6.89 20.58
C ALA A 312 1.83 -6.88 21.37
N CYS A 313 1.40 -8.03 21.86
CA CYS A 313 0.23 -8.23 22.72
C CYS A 313 0.60 -8.45 24.19
N ASP A 314 1.83 -8.14 24.59
CA ASP A 314 2.30 -8.16 25.98
C ASP A 314 2.28 -9.56 26.64
N LEU A 315 2.35 -10.63 25.82
CA LEU A 315 2.42 -12.04 26.26
C LEU A 315 3.86 -12.56 26.27
N GLU A 316 4.66 -12.00 27.19
CA GLU A 316 6.10 -12.26 27.25
C GLU A 316 6.46 -13.72 27.57
N ILE A 317 5.71 -14.37 28.46
CA ILE A 317 6.01 -15.74 28.93
C ILE A 317 5.84 -16.72 27.77
N ASP A 318 4.69 -16.68 27.11
CA ASP A 318 4.39 -17.53 25.96
C ASP A 318 5.41 -17.31 24.83
N ALA A 319 5.85 -16.06 24.61
CA ALA A 319 6.84 -15.73 23.60
C ALA A 319 8.22 -16.32 23.94
N VAL A 320 8.67 -16.21 25.19
CA VAL A 320 9.96 -16.74 25.65
C VAL A 320 9.97 -18.26 25.64
N ASP A 321 8.89 -18.90 26.09
CA ASP A 321 8.75 -20.37 26.04
C ASP A 321 8.82 -20.86 24.59
N LEU A 322 8.17 -20.17 23.66
CA LEU A 322 8.19 -20.50 22.25
C LEU A 322 9.57 -20.28 21.62
N ILE A 323 10.29 -19.19 21.97
CA ILE A 323 11.69 -18.97 21.55
C ILE A 323 12.57 -20.13 22.04
N ASN A 324 12.43 -20.51 23.31
CA ASN A 324 13.19 -21.60 23.90
C ASN A 324 12.91 -22.94 23.19
N GLU A 325 11.64 -23.22 22.89
CA GLU A 325 11.24 -24.39 22.09
C GLU A 325 11.93 -24.38 20.72
N GLN A 326 11.93 -23.25 20.02
CA GLN A 326 12.56 -23.15 18.68
C GLN A 326 14.08 -23.25 18.71
N LEU A 327 14.75 -22.71 19.73
CA LEU A 327 16.23 -22.70 19.77
C LEU A 327 16.85 -23.97 20.38
N ASN A 328 16.13 -24.66 21.28
CA ASN A 328 16.69 -25.76 22.05
C ASN A 328 16.00 -27.11 21.83
N SER A 329 14.76 -27.16 21.32
CA SER A 329 14.06 -28.43 21.13
C SER A 329 14.59 -29.19 19.90
N PRO A 330 14.84 -30.51 19.99
CA PRO A 330 15.14 -31.35 18.83
C PRO A 330 14.00 -31.39 17.79
N SER A 331 12.76 -31.07 18.20
CA SER A 331 11.60 -30.99 17.31
C SER A 331 11.48 -29.66 16.57
N SER A 332 12.41 -28.72 16.80
CA SER A 332 12.41 -27.43 16.15
C SER A 332 12.67 -27.55 14.64
N PHE A 333 12.06 -26.66 13.86
CA PHE A 333 12.35 -26.54 12.44
C PHE A 333 13.80 -26.13 12.13
N LEU A 334 14.54 -25.64 13.13
CA LEU A 334 15.98 -25.34 13.04
C LEU A 334 16.88 -26.58 13.18
N ALA A 335 16.38 -27.67 13.78
CA ALA A 335 17.15 -28.88 14.08
C ALA A 335 17.16 -29.90 12.93
N ASP A 336 16.44 -29.63 11.84
CA ASP A 336 16.39 -30.48 10.66
C ASP A 336 17.73 -30.49 9.92
N ASP A 337 18.50 -31.56 10.12
CA ASP A 337 19.84 -31.82 9.57
C ASP A 337 19.88 -31.81 8.02
N SER A 338 18.72 -31.94 7.37
CA SER A 338 18.59 -31.84 5.91
C SER A 338 18.60 -30.40 5.39
N LYS A 339 18.42 -29.42 6.28
CA LYS A 339 18.24 -27.99 5.97
C LYS A 339 19.32 -27.09 6.59
N THR A 340 20.53 -27.57 6.88
CA THR A 340 21.68 -26.73 7.31
C THR A 340 22.17 -25.83 6.17
N SER A 341 21.27 -24.95 5.73
CA SER A 341 21.36 -24.00 4.66
C SER A 341 21.44 -22.61 5.28
N HIS A 342 22.07 -21.69 4.58
CA HIS A 342 22.16 -20.27 4.95
C HIS A 342 20.81 -19.68 5.42
N ILE A 343 19.68 -20.15 4.88
CA ILE A 343 18.32 -19.74 5.25
C ILE A 343 17.94 -20.03 6.72
N GLN A 344 18.33 -21.20 7.28
CA GLN A 344 18.04 -21.50 8.69
C GLN A 344 18.88 -20.63 9.62
N LEU A 345 20.09 -20.28 9.20
CA LEU A 345 20.97 -19.40 9.96
C LEU A 345 20.41 -17.98 10.03
N ILE A 346 19.75 -17.50 8.97
CA ILE A 346 19.00 -16.24 8.98
C ILE A 346 17.89 -16.30 10.03
N PHE A 347 17.02 -17.31 10.00
CA PHE A 347 15.92 -17.45 10.97
C PHE A 347 16.42 -17.61 12.42
N LYS A 348 17.51 -18.35 12.63
CA LYS A 348 18.17 -18.45 13.93
C LYS A 348 18.70 -17.09 14.39
N SER A 349 19.32 -16.32 13.51
CA SER A 349 19.80 -14.96 13.82
C SER A 349 18.66 -14.02 14.19
N GLU A 350 17.50 -14.13 13.53
CA GLU A 350 16.31 -13.33 13.83
C GLU A 350 15.74 -13.68 15.22
N LEU A 351 15.63 -14.98 15.55
CA LEU A 351 15.17 -15.42 16.88
C LEU A 351 16.10 -14.94 18.00
N LEU A 352 17.41 -15.08 17.83
CA LEU A 352 18.40 -14.61 18.79
C LEU A 352 18.37 -13.07 18.90
N SER A 353 18.16 -12.36 17.79
CA SER A 353 18.03 -10.90 17.78
C SER A 353 16.79 -10.45 18.55
N ILE A 354 15.64 -11.11 18.36
CA ILE A 354 14.40 -10.86 19.12
C ILE A 354 14.63 -11.12 20.62
N GLN A 355 15.27 -12.25 20.96
CA GLN A 355 15.56 -12.59 22.35
C GLN A 355 16.50 -11.56 23.01
N SER A 356 17.56 -11.15 22.31
CA SER A 356 18.51 -10.16 22.80
C SER A 356 17.88 -8.77 22.95
N GLU A 357 17.05 -8.35 21.99
CA GLU A 357 16.31 -7.09 22.05
C GLU A 357 15.35 -7.07 23.24
N PHE A 358 14.60 -8.15 23.47
CA PHE A 358 13.71 -8.27 24.63
C PHE A 358 14.46 -8.17 25.97
N LEU A 359 15.59 -8.89 26.09
CA LEU A 359 16.45 -8.85 27.28
C LEU A 359 17.05 -7.45 27.51
N LEU A 360 17.39 -6.73 26.44
CA LEU A 360 17.97 -5.39 26.50
C LEU A 360 16.94 -4.31 26.84
N ASP A 361 15.83 -4.25 26.12
CA ASP A 361 14.89 -3.12 26.14
C ASP A 361 13.90 -3.21 27.30
N VAL A 362 13.42 -4.43 27.61
CA VAL A 362 12.40 -4.65 28.63
C VAL A 362 13.03 -5.12 29.95
N LYS A 363 13.70 -6.28 29.93
CA LYS A 363 14.19 -6.93 31.16
C LYS A 363 15.47 -6.30 31.72
N ARG A 364 16.24 -5.60 30.88
CA ARG A 364 17.51 -4.94 31.21
C ARG A 364 18.58 -5.89 31.77
N ASP A 365 18.55 -7.17 31.39
CA ASP A 365 19.63 -8.11 31.71
C ASP A 365 20.70 -8.03 30.62
N TYR A 366 21.64 -7.10 30.81
CA TYR A 366 22.68 -6.82 29.83
C TYR A 366 23.71 -7.94 29.68
N LYS A 367 23.85 -8.82 30.68
CA LYS A 367 24.82 -9.93 30.62
C LYS A 367 24.28 -11.03 29.72
N LEU A 368 23.05 -11.48 29.97
CA LEU A 368 22.41 -12.47 29.11
C LEU A 368 22.18 -11.92 27.70
N ALA A 369 21.75 -10.66 27.57
CA ALA A 369 21.58 -10.02 26.26
C ALA A 369 22.88 -10.05 25.45
N LYS A 370 24.03 -9.83 26.08
CA LYS A 370 25.35 -9.86 25.42
C LYS A 370 25.67 -11.24 24.85
N GLU A 371 25.56 -12.29 25.66
CA GLU A 371 25.89 -13.66 25.23
C GLU A 371 25.01 -14.08 24.04
N VAL A 372 23.71 -13.74 24.08
CA VAL A 372 22.78 -13.98 22.96
C VAL A 372 23.15 -13.14 21.74
N ALA A 373 23.48 -11.85 21.91
CA ALA A 373 23.83 -10.96 20.81
C ALA A 373 25.11 -11.39 20.09
N MET A 374 26.10 -11.92 20.81
CA MET A 374 27.32 -12.46 20.19
C MET A 374 27.01 -13.64 19.28
N GLU A 375 26.16 -14.57 19.73
CA GLU A 375 25.69 -15.68 18.89
C GLU A 375 24.85 -15.20 17.70
N ALA A 376 24.04 -14.15 17.88
CA ALA A 376 23.28 -13.55 16.78
C ALA A 376 24.21 -12.96 15.70
N VAL A 377 25.28 -12.25 16.11
CA VAL A 377 26.32 -11.73 15.20
C VAL A 377 27.07 -12.87 14.51
N ASN A 378 27.40 -13.95 15.23
CA ASN A 378 28.05 -15.11 14.62
C ASN A 378 27.16 -15.78 13.55
N CYS A 379 25.84 -15.77 13.73
CA CYS A 379 24.89 -16.28 12.75
C CYS A 379 24.72 -15.35 11.54
N ALA A 380 24.66 -14.03 11.76
CA ALA A 380 24.45 -13.04 10.71
C ALA A 380 25.39 -11.82 10.89
N PRO A 381 26.67 -11.93 10.49
CA PRO A 381 27.63 -10.85 10.62
C PRO A 381 27.44 -9.76 9.55
N ASN A 382 26.66 -10.02 8.51
CA ASN A 382 26.31 -9.10 7.43
C ASN A 382 24.98 -8.37 7.68
N GLU A 383 24.35 -8.51 8.85
CA GLU A 383 23.08 -7.86 9.18
C GLU A 383 23.31 -6.67 10.13
N PHE A 384 22.60 -5.56 9.91
CA PHE A 384 22.78 -4.36 10.73
C PHE A 384 22.28 -4.56 12.16
N LYS A 385 21.12 -5.21 12.32
CA LYS A 385 20.44 -5.36 13.61
C LYS A 385 21.28 -6.07 14.66
N THR A 386 22.04 -7.09 14.28
CA THR A 386 22.88 -7.89 15.20
C THR A 386 24.00 -7.03 15.81
N TRP A 387 24.74 -6.30 14.98
CA TRP A 387 25.77 -5.36 15.42
C TRP A 387 25.22 -4.16 16.19
N TYR A 388 24.04 -3.65 15.78
CA TYR A 388 23.35 -2.58 16.48
C TYR A 388 22.99 -2.99 17.92
N LEU A 389 22.40 -4.17 18.12
CA LEU A 389 22.08 -4.70 19.44
C LEU A 389 23.35 -4.91 20.28
N LEU A 390 24.37 -5.56 19.72
CA LEU A 390 25.64 -5.80 20.43
C LEU A 390 26.30 -4.48 20.89
N THR A 391 26.30 -3.46 20.03
CA THR A 391 26.84 -2.13 20.35
C THR A 391 26.07 -1.47 21.49
N ARG A 392 24.73 -1.50 21.45
CA ARG A 392 23.89 -0.96 22.55
C ARG A 392 24.16 -1.67 23.87
N ILE A 393 24.34 -2.99 23.84
CA ILE A 393 24.64 -3.80 25.03
C ILE A 393 26.00 -3.42 25.62
N TYR A 394 27.04 -3.29 24.80
CA TYR A 394 28.35 -2.82 25.27
C TYR A 394 28.28 -1.44 25.92
N ILE A 395 27.49 -0.51 25.36
CA ILE A 395 27.24 0.80 25.97
C ILE A 395 26.58 0.63 27.35
N LYS A 396 25.58 -0.23 27.50
CA LYS A 396 24.91 -0.48 28.80
C LYS A 396 25.80 -1.18 29.83
N LEU A 397 26.78 -1.97 29.38
CA LEU A 397 27.81 -2.57 30.22
C LEU A 397 28.99 -1.62 30.53
N ASN A 398 28.92 -0.37 30.07
CA ASN A 398 29.97 0.63 30.20
C ASN A 398 31.31 0.24 29.52
N ASP A 399 31.26 -0.65 28.53
CA ASP A 399 32.41 -1.11 27.75
C ASP A 399 32.51 -0.32 26.44
N MET A 400 32.98 0.93 26.55
CA MET A 400 33.06 1.86 25.42
C MET A 400 34.08 1.41 24.35
N SER A 401 35.11 0.67 24.75
CA SER A 401 36.13 0.18 23.81
C SER A 401 35.50 -0.82 22.85
N ASN A 402 34.80 -1.83 23.37
CA ASN A 402 34.14 -2.81 22.51
C ASN A 402 32.94 -2.21 21.77
N ALA A 403 32.24 -1.22 22.34
CA ALA A 403 31.18 -0.51 21.63
C ALA A 403 31.69 0.22 20.38
N LEU A 404 32.86 0.85 20.43
CA LEU A 404 33.44 1.52 19.26
C LEU A 404 33.90 0.51 18.19
N LEU A 405 34.46 -0.63 18.62
CA LEU A 405 34.85 -1.70 17.70
C LEU A 405 33.63 -2.33 17.01
N SER A 406 32.56 -2.62 17.76
CA SER A 406 31.33 -3.19 17.20
C SER A 406 30.59 -2.18 16.31
N LEU A 407 30.61 -0.89 16.66
CA LEU A 407 30.04 0.16 15.83
C LEU A 407 30.78 0.29 14.49
N ASN A 408 32.10 0.20 14.49
CA ASN A 408 32.90 0.23 13.26
C ASN A 408 32.67 -1.00 12.38
N ALA A 409 32.35 -2.15 12.98
CA ALA A 409 32.00 -3.38 12.25
C ALA A 409 30.55 -3.40 11.74
N CYS A 410 29.72 -2.42 12.13
CA CYS A 410 28.30 -2.41 11.81
C CYS A 410 28.07 -2.12 10.31
N PRO A 411 27.42 -3.04 9.56
CA PRO A 411 27.21 -2.86 8.12
C PRO A 411 26.17 -1.77 7.85
N MET A 412 26.44 -0.88 6.90
CA MET A 412 25.58 0.27 6.60
C MET A 412 24.84 0.09 5.29
N SER A 413 23.53 0.38 5.29
CA SER A 413 22.74 0.45 4.06
C SER A 413 23.25 1.59 3.17
N GLN A 414 23.65 1.27 1.94
CA GLN A 414 24.24 2.24 0.99
C GLN A 414 23.24 2.80 -0.02
N VAL A 415 22.24 2.00 -0.41
CA VAL A 415 21.36 2.29 -1.56
C VAL A 415 19.90 2.45 -1.13
N LYS A 416 19.49 1.76 -0.06
CA LYS A 416 18.09 1.63 0.30
C LYS A 416 17.60 2.86 1.05
N GLU A 417 16.57 3.50 0.52
CA GLU A 417 15.91 4.65 1.12
C GLU A 417 14.66 4.23 1.90
N LYS A 418 14.28 5.03 2.90
CA LYS A 418 13.03 4.81 3.64
C LYS A 418 11.83 5.14 2.73
N TYR A 419 10.70 4.52 2.98
CA TYR A 419 9.53 4.77 2.14
C TYR A 419 9.02 6.21 2.31
N VAL A 420 8.85 6.92 1.20
CA VAL A 420 8.32 8.29 1.12
C VAL A 420 7.38 8.41 -0.06
N LEU A 421 6.32 9.23 0.07
CA LEU A 421 5.43 9.48 -1.05
C LEU A 421 6.13 10.36 -2.10
N ARG A 422 6.10 9.91 -3.35
CA ARG A 422 6.71 10.61 -4.49
C ARG A 422 5.62 11.10 -5.45
N ARG A 423 5.76 12.33 -5.92
CA ARG A 423 4.84 12.98 -6.87
C ARG A 423 4.99 12.35 -8.26
N ILE A 424 3.88 11.89 -8.83
CA ILE A 424 3.81 11.31 -10.18
C ILE A 424 3.61 12.41 -11.23
N ALA A 425 2.56 13.20 -11.08
CA ALA A 425 2.23 14.29 -11.97
C ALA A 425 2.81 15.61 -11.43
N PRO A 426 3.69 16.31 -12.16
CA PRO A 426 4.22 17.59 -11.71
C PRO A 426 3.12 18.65 -11.69
N ILE A 427 3.22 19.58 -10.73
CA ILE A 427 2.36 20.75 -10.67
C ILE A 427 2.94 21.78 -11.65
N THR A 428 2.21 22.12 -12.70
CA THR A 428 2.68 23.01 -13.77
C THR A 428 2.72 24.47 -13.35
N SER A 429 1.85 24.88 -12.43
CA SER A 429 1.79 26.22 -11.85
C SER A 429 1.21 26.14 -10.43
N ASP A 430 1.76 26.92 -9.50
CA ASP A 430 1.23 27.01 -8.13
C ASP A 430 -0.22 27.52 -8.10
N GLU A 431 -0.65 28.25 -9.13
CA GLU A 431 -2.05 28.68 -9.30
C GLU A 431 -3.02 27.50 -9.56
N ASN A 432 -2.51 26.35 -10.00
CA ASN A 432 -3.32 25.16 -10.21
C ASN A 432 -3.53 24.36 -8.92
N LEU A 433 -2.81 24.66 -7.84
CA LEU A 433 -2.94 23.98 -6.56
C LEU A 433 -4.02 24.65 -5.68
N HIS A 434 -5.07 23.90 -5.42
CA HIS A 434 -6.15 24.28 -4.51
C HIS A 434 -6.01 23.47 -3.21
N LEU A 435 -5.43 24.09 -2.18
CA LEU A 435 -5.34 23.48 -0.86
C LEU A 435 -6.54 23.87 0.01
N PRO A 436 -6.99 22.97 0.89
CA PRO A 436 -7.98 23.32 1.88
C PRO A 436 -7.45 24.38 2.85
N LEU A 437 -8.12 25.53 2.93
CA LEU A 437 -7.76 26.60 3.86
C LEU A 437 -8.67 26.55 5.10
N PRO A 438 -8.18 26.98 6.28
CA PRO A 438 -9.00 27.05 7.51
C PRO A 438 -10.26 27.91 7.38
N LEU A 439 -10.28 28.83 6.40
CA LEU A 439 -11.40 29.72 6.10
C LEU A 439 -12.47 29.08 5.21
N ASP A 440 -12.22 27.88 4.68
CA ASP A 440 -13.16 27.18 3.80
C ASP A 440 -14.21 26.36 4.59
N ALA A 441 -14.03 26.21 5.91
CA ALA A 441 -14.86 25.43 6.83
C ALA A 441 -16.23 26.05 7.18
#